data_AF-A0A4Q2YT41-F1
#
_entry.id   AF-A0A4Q2YT41-F1
#
_cell.length_a   1.000
_cell.length_b   1.000
_cell.length_c   1.000
_cell.angle_alpha   90.00
_cell.angle_beta   90.00
_cell.angle_gamma   90.00
#
_symmetry.space_group_name_H-M   'P 1'
#
loop_
_entity.id
_entity.type
_entity.pdbx_description
1 polymer ?
#
loop_
_entity_poly.entity_id
_entity_poly.type
_entity_poly.pdbx_seq_one_letter_code
_entity_poly.pdbx_strand_id
1 'polypeptide(L)'
;MGPPIQISQNPDIRYLGRILGDVIRTYGGDKLFRQTEYIRSSSVDRHRGIAGAEAIDPGLDALSLDDTIAFVRGFMLFSMLANLAEDRQGVAAEPEATVAAAIEKLRADG
;
A
#
# COMPACT_ATOMS: atom_id res chain seq x y z
N MET A 1 -18.02 -5.27 15.22
CA MET A 1 -16.67 -5.57 14.68
C MET A 1 -16.87 -5.73 13.18
N GLY A 2 -16.50 -4.73 12.38
CA GLY A 2 -16.66 -4.82 10.92
C GLY A 2 -15.82 -5.98 10.36
N PRO A 3 -16.18 -6.52 9.18
CA PRO A 3 -15.34 -7.53 8.54
C PRO A 3 -13.91 -6.96 8.40
N PRO A 4 -12.87 -7.79 8.58
CA PRO A 4 -11.50 -7.34 8.36
C PRO A 4 -11.44 -6.76 6.95
N ILE A 5 -10.87 -5.56 6.81
CA ILE A 5 -10.61 -4.96 5.51
C ILE A 5 -9.77 -5.99 4.75
N GLN A 6 -10.41 -6.71 3.83
CA GLN A 6 -9.71 -7.63 2.95
C GLN A 6 -8.84 -6.72 2.09
N ILE A 7 -7.55 -6.68 2.38
CA ILE A 7 -6.57 -6.08 1.47
C ILE A 7 -6.68 -6.91 0.20
N SER A 8 -7.49 -6.41 -0.74
CA SER A 8 -7.66 -6.98 -2.06
C SER A 8 -6.26 -7.32 -2.57
N GLN A 9 -6.06 -8.56 -3.01
CA GLN A 9 -4.79 -9.04 -3.55
C GLN A 9 -4.57 -8.39 -4.91
N ASN A 10 -4.32 -7.08 -4.88
CA ASN A 10 -4.36 -6.21 -6.01
C ASN A 10 -3.02 -6.33 -6.75
N PRO A 11 -3.02 -6.85 -7.99
CA PRO A 11 -1.79 -7.01 -8.76
C PRO A 11 -1.03 -5.68 -8.93
N ASP A 12 -1.74 -4.55 -8.97
CA ASP A 12 -1.14 -3.22 -9.06
C ASP A 12 -0.41 -2.83 -7.77
N ILE A 13 -0.99 -3.10 -6.60
CA ILE A 13 -0.33 -2.86 -5.30
C ILE A 13 0.95 -3.70 -5.20
N ARG A 14 0.92 -4.96 -5.64
CA ARG A 14 2.12 -5.82 -5.68
C ARG A 14 3.16 -5.30 -6.66
N TYR A 15 2.73 -4.81 -7.82
CA TYR A 15 3.61 -4.24 -8.83
C TYR A 15 4.29 -2.96 -8.34
N LEU A 16 3.53 -2.03 -7.77
CA LEU A 16 4.03 -0.79 -7.18
C LEU A 16 4.98 -1.06 -6.01
N GLY A 17 4.67 -2.07 -5.18
CA GLY A 17 5.55 -2.51 -4.10
C GLY A 17 6.91 -3.02 -4.60
N ARG A 18 6.93 -3.76 -5.73
CA ARG A 18 8.19 -4.20 -6.36
C ARG A 18 9.00 -3.02 -6.87
N ILE A 19 8.40 -2.09 -7.60
CA ILE A 19 9.09 -0.90 -8.12
C ILE A 19 9.65 -0.05 -6.97
N LEU A 20 8.87 0.17 -5.92
CA LEU A 20 9.37 0.91 -4.75
C LEU A 20 10.56 0.20 -4.12
N GLY A 21 10.51 -1.12 -3.96
CA GLY A 21 11.64 -1.90 -3.45
C GLY A 21 12.90 -1.71 -4.28
N ASP A 22 12.77 -1.72 -5.61
CA ASP A 22 13.88 -1.49 -6.53
C ASP A 22 14.43 -0.06 -6.43
N VAL A 23 13.56 0.94 -6.27
CA VAL A 23 13.96 2.35 -6.06
C VAL A 23 14.71 2.48 -4.72
N ILE A 24 14.18 1.94 -3.63
CA ILE A 24 14.83 2.00 -2.31
C ILE A 24 16.20 1.31 -2.36
N ARG A 25 16.31 0.15 -3.03
CA ARG A 25 17.60 -0.53 -3.21
C ARG A 25 18.57 0.30 -4.05
N THR A 26 18.10 0.94 -5.13
CA THR A 26 18.95 1.71 -6.04
C THR A 26 19.50 2.97 -5.38
N TYR A 27 18.67 3.71 -4.63
CA TYR A 27 19.05 5.02 -4.07
C TYR A 27 19.52 4.95 -2.61
N GLY A 28 19.00 4.01 -1.83
CA GLY A 28 19.35 3.82 -0.41
C GLY A 28 20.25 2.63 -0.13
N GLY A 29 20.56 1.82 -1.13
CA GLY A 29 21.40 0.63 -1.02
C GLY A 29 20.71 -0.56 -0.34
N ASP A 30 21.42 -1.68 -0.32
CA ASP A 30 20.89 -2.95 0.19
C ASP A 30 20.57 -2.93 1.69
N LYS A 31 21.33 -2.17 2.48
CA LYS A 31 21.11 -2.06 3.93
C LYS A 31 19.73 -1.46 4.21
N LEU A 32 19.44 -0.30 3.62
CA LEU A 32 18.15 0.37 3.80
C LEU A 32 17.00 -0.49 3.27
N PHE A 33 17.18 -1.11 2.10
CA PHE A 33 16.18 -2.02 1.54
C PHE A 33 15.84 -3.17 2.50
N ARG A 34 16.85 -3.85 3.04
CA ARG A 34 16.65 -4.97 3.98
C ARG A 34 15.97 -4.54 5.28
N GLN A 35 16.36 -3.39 5.83
CA GLN A 35 15.72 -2.83 7.03
C GLN A 35 14.26 -2.48 6.76
N THR A 36 13.98 -1.83 5.63
CA THR A 36 12.61 -1.52 5.17
C THR A 36 11.76 -2.78 5.04
N GLU A 37 12.30 -3.82 4.41
CA GLU A 37 11.58 -5.07 4.17
C GLU A 37 11.31 -5.84 5.48
N TYR A 38 12.26 -5.80 6.42
CA TYR A 38 12.09 -6.34 7.76
C TYR A 38 10.98 -5.62 8.53
N ILE A 39 10.95 -4.30 8.53
CA ILE A 39 9.87 -3.51 9.16
C ILE A 39 8.51 -3.88 8.53
N ARG A 40 8.46 -4.00 7.20
CA ARG A 40 7.25 -4.35 6.44
C ARG A 40 6.74 -5.75 6.79
N SER A 41 7.59 -6.78 6.74
CA SER A 41 7.19 -8.16 7.04
C SER A 41 6.71 -8.30 8.47
N SER A 42 7.44 -7.70 9.42
CA SER A 42 7.10 -7.69 10.84
C SER A 42 5.73 -7.05 11.10
N SER A 43 5.44 -5.94 10.39
CA SER A 43 4.15 -5.26 10.47
C SER A 43 3.00 -6.12 9.91
N VAL A 44 3.24 -6.83 8.81
CA VAL A 44 2.25 -7.75 8.20
C VAL A 44 1.99 -8.96 9.10
N ASP A 45 3.04 -9.57 9.65
CA ASP A 45 2.93 -10.74 10.53
C ASP A 45 2.21 -10.37 11.83
N ARG A 46 2.49 -9.18 12.38
CA ARG A 46 1.74 -8.62 13.51
C ARG A 46 0.26 -8.39 13.17
N HIS A 47 -0.03 -7.79 12.02
CA HIS A 47 -1.42 -7.53 11.60
C HIS A 47 -2.21 -8.84 11.38
N ARG A 48 -1.55 -9.89 10.90
CA ARG A 48 -2.15 -11.22 10.72
C ARG A 48 -2.27 -12.03 12.02
N GLY A 49 -1.78 -11.51 13.15
CA GLY A 49 -1.77 -12.23 14.43
C GLY A 49 -0.80 -13.42 14.47
N ILE A 50 0.17 -13.48 13.55
CA ILE A 50 1.17 -14.55 13.45
C ILE A 50 2.30 -14.32 14.45
N ALA A 51 2.63 -13.05 14.74
CA ALA A 51 3.62 -12.67 15.74
C ALA A 51 2.95 -12.17 17.02
N GLY A 52 3.37 -12.70 18.18
CA GLY A 52 2.97 -12.20 19.49
C GLY A 52 3.38 -10.73 19.67
N ALA A 53 2.56 -9.93 20.36
CA ALA A 53 2.72 -8.48 20.49
C ALA A 53 4.08 -8.01 21.03
N GLU A 54 4.86 -8.91 21.65
CA GLU A 54 6.16 -8.66 22.27
C GLU A 54 7.37 -9.09 21.41
N ALA A 55 7.18 -9.79 20.29
CA ALA A 55 8.25 -10.58 19.68
C ALA A 55 9.11 -9.88 18.62
N ILE A 56 8.73 -8.68 18.14
CA ILE A 56 9.47 -8.04 17.05
C ILE A 56 9.57 -6.54 17.30
N ASP A 57 10.72 -6.11 17.84
CA ASP A 57 11.20 -4.75 17.60
C ASP A 57 11.31 -4.60 16.08
N PRO A 58 10.54 -3.69 15.45
CA PRO A 58 10.57 -3.50 14.01
C PRO A 58 11.95 -3.04 13.51
N GLY A 59 12.88 -2.70 14.41
CA GLY A 59 14.21 -2.20 14.06
C GLY A 59 14.17 -0.74 13.62
N LEU A 60 13.10 -0.02 13.96
CA LEU A 60 12.98 1.42 13.72
C LEU A 60 14.02 2.19 14.53
N ASP A 61 14.30 1.76 15.77
CA ASP A 61 15.31 2.36 16.64
C ASP A 61 16.75 2.12 16.14
N ALA A 62 16.94 1.19 15.19
CA ALA A 62 18.23 0.89 14.57
C ALA A 62 18.52 1.73 13.31
N LEU A 63 17.61 2.63 12.92
CA LEU A 63 17.80 3.52 11.78
C LEU A 63 18.60 4.76 12.20
N SER A 64 19.54 5.18 11.36
CA SER A 64 20.09 6.53 11.46
C SER A 64 19.00 7.57 11.12
N LEU A 65 19.23 8.84 11.46
CA LEU A 65 18.30 9.91 11.09
C LEU A 65 18.11 9.98 9.56
N ASP A 66 19.19 9.85 8.80
CA ASP A 66 19.14 9.88 7.34
C ASP A 66 18.38 8.66 6.78
N ASP A 67 18.62 7.47 7.34
CA ASP A 67 17.88 6.25 6.97
C ASP A 67 16.39 6.37 7.30
N THR A 68 16.05 7.00 8.44
CA THR A 68 14.67 7.25 8.85
C THR A 68 13.97 8.20 7.89
N ILE A 69 14.63 9.30 7.50
CA ILE A 69 14.08 10.25 6.53
C ILE A 69 13.89 9.58 5.17
N ALA A 70 14.85 8.77 4.72
CA ALA A 70 14.76 8.03 3.46
C ALA A 70 13.60 7.02 3.49
N PHE A 71 13.45 6.28 4.59
CA PHE A 71 12.36 5.34 4.80
C PHE A 71 10.99 6.01 4.75
N VAL A 72 10.79 7.10 5.51
CA VAL A 72 9.51 7.83 5.54
C VAL A 72 9.18 8.41 4.16
N ARG A 73 10.16 8.96 3.43
CA ARG A 73 9.96 9.46 2.06
C ARG A 73 9.53 8.35 1.09
N GLY A 74 10.20 7.20 1.13
CA GLY A 74 9.82 6.04 0.31
C GLY A 74 8.40 5.58 0.62
N PHE A 75 8.04 5.52 1.90
CA PHE A 75 6.70 5.15 2.33
C PHE A 75 5.62 6.14 1.86
N MET A 76 5.87 7.45 1.95
CA MET A 76 4.94 8.46 1.45
C MET A 76 4.70 8.35 -0.06
N LEU A 77 5.76 8.17 -0.85
CA LEU A 77 5.65 7.97 -2.30
C LEU A 77 4.83 6.73 -2.64
N PHE A 78 5.04 5.64 -1.89
CA PHE A 78 4.24 4.43 -2.04
C PHE A 78 2.76 4.64 -1.75
N SER A 79 2.43 5.28 -0.63
CA SER A 79 1.03 5.56 -0.27
C SER A 79 0.34 6.41 -1.33
N MET A 80 1.03 7.42 -1.89
CA MET A 80 0.47 8.22 -2.99
C MET A 80 0.25 7.39 -4.26
N LEU A 81 1.19 6.50 -4.62
CA LEU A 81 1.04 5.62 -5.78
C LEU A 81 -0.08 4.58 -5.58
N ALA A 82 -0.20 4.02 -4.38
CA ALA A 82 -1.26 3.09 -4.03
C ALA A 82 -2.64 3.76 -4.12
N ASN A 83 -2.78 4.97 -3.57
CA ASN A 83 -4.00 5.77 -3.67
C ASN A 83 -4.37 6.03 -5.14
N LEU A 84 -3.40 6.42 -5.97
CA LEU A 84 -3.64 6.65 -7.40
C LEU A 84 -4.07 5.37 -8.15
N ALA A 85 -3.49 4.22 -7.80
CA ALA A 85 -3.87 2.94 -8.38
C ALA A 85 -5.30 2.53 -7.97
N GLU A 86 -5.68 2.79 -6.72
CA GLU A 86 -7.04 2.57 -6.22
C GLU A 86 -8.06 3.49 -6.91
N ASP A 87 -7.77 4.79 -7.03
CA ASP A 87 -8.61 5.77 -7.74
C ASP A 87 -8.86 5.34 -9.19
N ARG A 88 -7.80 4.91 -9.90
CA ARG A 88 -7.91 4.42 -11.28
C ARG A 88 -8.84 3.20 -11.38
N GLN A 89 -8.80 2.30 -10.40
CA GLN A 89 -9.65 1.11 -10.38
C GLN A 89 -11.10 1.46 -10.04
N GLY A 90 -11.33 2.39 -9.11
CA GLY A 90 -12.68 2.88 -8.77
C GLY A 90 -13.38 3.48 -9.97
N VAL A 91 -12.69 4.27 -10.79
CA VAL A 91 -13.23 4.84 -12.03
C VAL A 91 -13.54 3.75 -13.08
N ALA A 92 -12.73 2.68 -13.14
CA ALA A 92 -12.92 1.59 -14.10
C ALA A 92 -14.04 0.61 -13.69
N ALA A 93 -14.39 0.54 -12.42
CA ALA A 93 -15.31 -0.45 -11.86
C ALA A 93 -16.80 -0.06 -11.89
N GLU A 94 -17.13 1.20 -12.20
CA GLU A 94 -18.53 1.66 -12.26
C GLU A 94 -18.98 1.95 -13.71
N PRO A 95 -19.31 0.92 -14.51
CA PRO A 95 -19.90 1.11 -15.84
C PRO A 95 -21.26 1.82 -15.79
N GLU A 96 -21.96 1.78 -14.64
CA GLU A 96 -23.22 2.50 -14.41
C GLU A 96 -23.04 3.94 -13.91
N ALA A 97 -21.82 4.36 -13.55
CA ALA A 97 -21.51 5.76 -13.23
C ALA A 97 -21.16 6.59 -14.47
N THR A 98 -21.73 6.22 -15.60
CA THR A 98 -21.65 7.03 -16.82
C THR A 98 -22.87 7.93 -16.90
N VAL A 99 -22.68 9.13 -17.46
CA VAL A 99 -23.79 10.06 -17.73
C VAL A 99 -24.88 9.38 -18.56
N ALA A 100 -24.51 8.50 -19.50
CA ALA A 100 -25.45 7.73 -20.31
C ALA A 100 -26.30 6.76 -19.48
N ALA A 101 -25.69 5.99 -18.57
CA ALA A 101 -26.41 5.09 -17.68
C ALA A 101 -27.32 5.86 -16.69
N ALA A 102 -26.87 7.01 -16.20
CA ALA A 102 -27.67 7.89 -15.33
C ALA A 102 -28.92 8.43 -16.06
N ILE A 103 -28.79 8.81 -17.34
CA ILE A 103 -29.92 9.28 -18.16
C ILE A 103 -30.93 8.16 -18.40
N GLU A 104 -30.49 6.93 -18.71
CA GLU A 104 -31.42 5.81 -18.91
C GLU A 104 -32.14 5.40 -17.62
N LYS A 105 -31.47 5.44 -16.47
CA LYS A 105 -32.12 5.19 -15.17
C LYS A 105 -33.21 6.23 -14.87
N LEU A 106 -32.92 7.52 -15.10
CA LEU A 106 -33.91 8.59 -14.92
C LEU A 106 -35.09 8.45 -15.89
N ARG A 107 -34.89 7.90 -17.09
CA ARG A 107 -35.98 7.63 -18.04
C ARG A 107 -36.83 6.42 -17.64
N ALA A 108 -36.25 5.43 -16.99
CA ALA A 108 -36.95 4.23 -16.53
C ALA A 108 -37.80 4.46 -15.26
N ASP A 109 -37.38 5.41 -14.42
CA ASP A 109 -38.08 5.80 -13.18
C ASP A 109 -39.15 6.90 -13.38
N GLY A 110 -39.37 7.34 -14.63
CA GLY A 110 -40.31 8.39 -15.04
C GLY A 110 -41.64 7.88 -15.58
#